data_AF-F0W307-F1
#
_entry.id   AF-F0W307-F1
#
_cell.length_a   1.000
_cell.length_b   1.000
_cell.length_c   1.000
_cell.angle_alpha   90.00
_cell.angle_beta   90.00
_cell.angle_gamma   90.00
#
_symmetry.space_group_name_H-M   'P 1'
#
loop_
_entity.id
_entity.type
_entity.pdbx_description
1 polymer ?
#
loop_
_entity_poly.entity_id
_entity_poly.type
_entity_poly.pdbx_seq_one_letter_code
_entity_poly.pdbx_strand_id
1 'polypeptide(L)'
;MTSFKWCKTLYSKQPFPDNYVDESFLEQLRMNVNVREHEYGQMVRSMAAVAQQISTTLIFHSLFEGTRDNHISVALLGYIDAILPTFAFIIFRAYFQFPPDLSDVIGNSILFVSTLSILSPVLGTLTQTYADDTIRALGILFGLIHLLSHNYTYIDSGIGSSLSGTISMNAAMFTAVLQASRLQSNVHVFAFLLLAIELFALLPILQRQIKVRT
;
A
#
# COMPACT_ATOMS: atom_id res chain seq x y z
N MET A 1 0.78 71.01 18.32
CA MET A 1 1.20 69.86 19.15
C MET A 1 1.45 68.69 18.20
N THR A 2 2.66 68.15 18.16
CA THR A 2 2.99 66.98 17.35
C THR A 2 2.41 65.74 18.04
N SER A 3 1.44 65.06 17.41
CA SER A 3 0.92 63.79 17.92
C SER A 3 2.01 62.73 17.81
N PHE A 4 2.44 62.14 18.92
CA PHE A 4 3.36 61.00 18.91
C PHE A 4 2.57 59.73 18.57
N LYS A 5 2.96 59.04 17.49
CA LYS A 5 2.38 57.75 17.10
C LYS A 5 3.25 56.63 17.66
N TRP A 6 2.64 55.63 18.29
CA TRP A 6 3.34 54.45 18.77
C TRP A 6 3.92 53.64 17.60
N CYS A 7 5.13 53.10 17.78
CA CYS A 7 5.82 52.26 16.80
C CYS A 7 6.23 50.93 17.43
N LYS A 8 6.06 49.83 16.69
CA LYS A 8 6.43 48.47 17.11
C LYS A 8 7.94 48.24 17.01
N THR A 9 8.69 48.87 17.91
CA THR A 9 10.17 48.76 17.97
C THR A 9 10.59 48.52 19.42
N LEU A 10 11.11 47.34 19.71
CA LEU A 10 11.39 46.87 21.07
C LEU A 10 12.41 47.73 21.84
N TYR A 11 13.36 48.34 21.14
CA TYR A 11 14.52 49.01 21.75
C TYR A 11 14.47 50.54 21.72
N SER A 12 13.43 51.14 21.16
CA SER A 12 13.32 52.60 21.05
C SER A 12 12.59 53.18 22.26
N LYS A 13 13.13 54.23 22.88
CA LYS A 13 12.45 54.96 23.96
C LYS A 13 11.29 55.76 23.38
N GLN A 14 10.07 55.47 23.82
CA GLN A 14 8.84 56.13 23.37
C GLN A 14 8.05 56.68 24.57
N PRO A 15 7.21 57.72 24.39
CA PRO A 15 6.44 58.34 25.47
C PRO A 15 5.19 57.53 25.84
N PHE A 16 5.30 56.20 25.89
CA PHE A 16 4.24 55.28 26.26
C PHE A 16 4.72 54.38 27.42
N PRO A 17 3.87 54.00 28.38
CA PRO A 17 4.25 53.10 29.46
C PRO A 17 4.59 51.70 28.93
N ASP A 18 5.40 50.94 29.67
CA ASP A 18 5.89 49.62 29.23
C ASP A 18 4.77 48.59 28.96
N ASN A 19 3.59 48.79 29.56
CA ASN A 19 2.40 47.95 29.37
C ASN A 19 1.42 48.51 28.34
N TYR A 20 1.80 49.55 27.59
CA TYR A 20 0.95 50.13 26.55
C TYR A 20 0.79 49.16 25.37
N VAL A 21 -0.45 48.90 25.01
CA VAL A 21 -0.83 48.14 23.81
C VAL A 21 -1.57 49.09 22.88
N ASP A 22 -1.07 49.24 21.66
CA ASP A 22 -1.68 50.12 20.66
C ASP A 22 -3.03 49.57 20.20
N GLU A 23 -3.97 50.45 19.85
CA GLU A 23 -5.31 50.06 19.36
C GLU A 23 -5.23 49.19 18.10
N SER A 24 -4.21 49.38 17.26
CA SER A 24 -3.97 48.57 16.05
C SER A 24 -3.34 47.20 16.31
N PHE A 25 -3.02 46.86 17.58
CA PHE A 25 -2.33 45.61 17.92
C PHE A 25 -3.04 44.36 17.42
N LEU A 26 -4.37 44.31 17.60
CA LEU A 26 -5.19 43.18 17.15
C LEU A 26 -5.46 43.20 15.65
N GLU A 27 -5.28 44.35 14.96
CA GLU A 27 -5.41 44.43 13.50
C GLU A 27 -4.33 43.61 12.78
N GLN A 28 -3.21 43.37 13.44
CA GLN A 28 -2.11 42.54 12.92
C GLN A 28 -2.29 41.05 13.27
N LEU A 29 -3.36 40.66 13.98
CA LEU A 29 -3.62 39.28 14.33
C LEU A 29 -4.02 38.49 13.08
N ARG A 30 -3.08 37.70 12.56
CA ARG A 30 -3.38 36.73 11.51
C ARG A 30 -3.77 35.39 12.12
N MET A 31 -5.08 35.11 12.18
CA MET A 31 -5.59 33.78 12.55
C MET A 31 -5.67 32.88 11.32
N ASN A 32 -5.40 31.59 11.48
CA ASN A 32 -5.68 30.56 10.47
C ASN A 32 -4.99 30.72 9.10
N VAL A 33 -3.81 31.38 9.06
CA VAL A 33 -3.06 31.69 7.81
C VAL A 33 -2.80 30.45 6.94
N ASN A 34 -2.63 29.28 7.55
CA ASN A 34 -2.34 28.02 6.87
C ASN A 34 -3.42 26.95 7.10
N VAL A 35 -4.63 27.32 7.54
CA VAL A 35 -5.71 26.35 7.68
C VAL A 35 -6.11 25.88 6.29
N ARG A 36 -5.80 24.62 6.00
CA ARG A 36 -6.27 23.94 4.80
C ARG A 36 -7.59 23.29 5.15
N GLU A 37 -8.66 23.72 4.49
CA GLU A 37 -9.93 23.01 4.54
C GLU A 37 -9.75 21.68 3.81
N HIS A 38 -9.85 20.59 4.54
CA HIS A 38 -9.78 19.26 3.95
C HIS A 38 -11.21 18.79 3.69
N GLU A 39 -11.50 18.40 2.45
CA GLU A 39 -12.76 17.75 2.15
C GLU A 39 -12.80 16.38 2.85
N TYR A 40 -13.77 16.19 3.74
CA TYR A 40 -13.94 14.94 4.49
C TYR A 40 -13.97 13.72 3.56
N GLY A 41 -14.63 13.83 2.40
CA GLY A 41 -14.71 12.74 1.42
C GLY A 41 -13.34 12.32 0.86
N GLN A 42 -12.46 13.28 0.56
CA GLN A 42 -11.11 12.98 0.11
C GLN A 42 -10.32 12.30 1.22
N MET A 43 -10.43 12.80 2.46
CA MET A 43 -9.74 12.23 3.62
C MET A 43 -10.18 10.78 3.90
N VAL A 44 -11.48 10.49 3.82
CA VAL A 44 -12.02 9.13 3.98
C VAL A 44 -11.50 8.21 2.88
N ARG A 45 -11.49 8.66 1.61
CA ARG A 45 -10.92 7.87 0.50
C ARG A 45 -9.42 7.62 0.69
N SER A 46 -8.70 8.60 1.22
CA SER A 46 -7.27 8.46 1.54
C SER A 46 -7.03 7.44 2.65
N MET A 47 -7.81 7.50 3.71
CA MET A 47 -7.70 6.54 4.81
C MET A 47 -8.12 5.13 4.39
N ALA A 48 -9.18 5.01 3.57
CA ALA A 48 -9.65 3.72 3.07
C ALA A 48 -8.58 2.98 2.25
N ALA A 49 -7.83 3.71 1.42
CA ALA A 49 -6.71 3.18 0.66
C ALA A 49 -5.59 2.59 1.55
N VAL A 50 -5.20 3.32 2.60
CA VAL A 50 -4.20 2.86 3.57
C VAL A 50 -4.71 1.65 4.36
N ALA A 51 -5.95 1.75 4.87
CA ALA A 51 -6.60 0.67 5.60
C ALA A 51 -6.74 -0.60 4.75
N GLN A 52 -7.05 -0.46 3.46
CA GLN A 52 -7.12 -1.58 2.53
C GLN A 52 -5.75 -2.25 2.36
N GLN A 53 -4.66 -1.50 2.21
CA GLN A 53 -3.34 -2.09 2.07
C GLN A 53 -2.90 -2.85 3.32
N ILE A 54 -3.12 -2.25 4.51
CA ILE A 54 -2.86 -2.91 5.79
C ILE A 54 -3.68 -4.20 5.90
N SER A 55 -4.98 -4.12 5.57
CA SER A 55 -5.88 -5.27 5.63
C SER A 55 -5.43 -6.39 4.69
N THR A 56 -5.06 -6.07 3.45
CA THR A 56 -4.56 -7.05 2.47
C THR A 56 -3.30 -7.75 2.98
N THR A 57 -2.33 -7.01 3.53
CA THR A 57 -1.10 -7.59 4.09
C THR A 57 -1.39 -8.48 5.30
N LEU A 58 -2.30 -8.07 6.19
CA LEU A 58 -2.70 -8.87 7.35
C LEU A 58 -3.49 -10.13 6.96
N ILE A 59 -4.40 -10.02 5.99
CA ILE A 59 -5.13 -11.17 5.43
C ILE A 59 -4.13 -12.16 4.83
N PHE A 60 -3.17 -11.69 4.03
CA PHE A 60 -2.13 -12.55 3.46
C PHE A 60 -1.36 -13.31 4.54
N HIS A 61 -0.92 -12.63 5.60
CA HIS A 61 -0.22 -13.28 6.72
C HIS A 61 -1.14 -14.25 7.49
N SER A 62 -2.42 -13.92 7.64
CA SER A 62 -3.39 -14.80 8.29
C SER A 62 -3.64 -16.06 7.48
N LEU A 63 -3.71 -15.94 6.14
CA LEU A 63 -3.83 -17.08 5.22
C LEU A 63 -2.58 -17.96 5.29
N PHE A 64 -1.39 -17.38 5.42
CA PHE A 64 -0.17 -18.16 5.66
C PHE A 64 -0.25 -18.99 6.93
N GLU A 65 -0.51 -18.37 8.08
CA GLU A 65 -0.56 -19.08 9.37
C GLU A 65 -1.66 -20.16 9.34
N GLY A 66 -2.84 -19.85 8.79
CA GLY A 66 -3.92 -20.84 8.62
C GLY A 66 -3.56 -22.00 7.68
N THR A 67 -2.74 -21.75 6.65
CA THR A 67 -2.26 -22.81 5.74
C THR A 67 -1.16 -23.64 6.40
N ARG A 68 -0.23 -23.01 7.13
CA ARG A 68 0.84 -23.69 7.87
C ARG A 68 0.28 -24.63 8.93
N ASP A 69 -0.76 -24.19 9.64
CA ASP A 69 -1.40 -24.95 10.71
C ASP A 69 -2.45 -25.94 10.18
N ASN A 70 -2.52 -26.16 8.85
CA ASN A 70 -3.46 -27.06 8.15
C ASN A 70 -4.96 -26.76 8.37
N HIS A 71 -5.31 -25.54 8.80
CA HIS A 71 -6.70 -25.09 8.87
C HIS A 71 -7.27 -24.76 7.49
N ILE A 72 -6.41 -24.31 6.57
CA ILE A 72 -6.78 -23.93 5.21
C ILE A 72 -6.30 -25.02 4.25
N SER A 73 -7.24 -25.63 3.54
CA SER A 73 -6.92 -26.63 2.51
C SER A 73 -6.38 -25.98 1.23
N VAL A 74 -5.53 -26.71 0.51
CA VAL A 74 -5.07 -26.33 -0.85
C VAL A 74 -6.23 -26.03 -1.79
N ALA A 75 -7.32 -26.80 -1.68
CA ALA A 75 -8.48 -26.62 -2.54
C ALA A 75 -9.10 -25.23 -2.35
N LEU A 76 -9.20 -24.75 -1.10
CA LEU A 76 -9.70 -23.41 -0.81
C LEU A 76 -8.80 -22.33 -1.43
N LEU A 77 -7.48 -22.46 -1.26
CA LEU A 77 -6.51 -21.55 -1.88
C LEU A 77 -6.65 -21.54 -3.41
N GLY A 78 -6.73 -22.72 -4.02
CA GLY A 78 -6.91 -22.84 -5.48
C GLY A 78 -8.24 -22.25 -5.97
N TYR A 79 -9.32 -22.34 -5.19
CA TYR A 79 -10.57 -21.64 -5.51
C TYR A 79 -10.42 -20.12 -5.45
N ILE A 80 -9.69 -19.60 -4.45
CA ILE A 80 -9.41 -18.17 -4.34
C ILE A 80 -8.57 -17.71 -5.55
N ASP A 81 -7.49 -18.42 -5.86
CA ASP A 81 -6.62 -18.15 -7.01
C ASP A 81 -7.34 -18.26 -8.37
N ALA A 82 -8.46 -18.99 -8.45
CA ALA A 82 -9.28 -19.03 -9.65
C ALA A 82 -10.30 -17.87 -9.70
N ILE A 83 -10.94 -17.57 -8.56
CA ILE A 83 -12.03 -16.59 -8.49
C ILE A 83 -11.51 -15.15 -8.54
N LEU A 84 -10.41 -14.84 -7.86
CA LEU A 84 -9.90 -13.49 -7.74
C LEU A 84 -9.46 -12.88 -9.10
N PRO A 85 -8.64 -13.55 -9.93
CA PRO A 85 -8.24 -13.00 -11.23
C PRO A 85 -9.38 -13.03 -12.26
N THR A 86 -10.29 -14.00 -12.19
CA THR A 86 -11.48 -14.02 -13.07
C THR A 86 -12.41 -12.86 -12.76
N PHE A 87 -12.67 -12.59 -11.48
CA PHE A 87 -13.43 -11.41 -11.06
C PHE A 87 -12.75 -10.10 -11.48
N ALA A 88 -11.44 -9.99 -11.28
CA ALA A 88 -10.66 -8.84 -11.74
C ALA A 88 -10.76 -8.65 -13.27
N PHE A 89 -10.71 -9.73 -14.05
CA PHE A 89 -10.86 -9.69 -15.50
C PHE A 89 -12.27 -9.25 -15.94
N ILE A 90 -13.32 -9.71 -15.25
CA ILE A 90 -14.70 -9.27 -15.50
C ILE A 90 -14.84 -7.76 -15.23
N ILE A 91 -14.32 -7.28 -14.11
CA ILE A 91 -14.29 -5.83 -13.82
C ILE A 91 -13.52 -5.09 -14.92
N PHE A 92 -12.35 -5.61 -15.33
CA PHE A 92 -11.57 -4.99 -16.38
C PHE A 92 -12.36 -4.90 -17.70
N ARG A 93 -13.02 -5.99 -18.11
CA ARG A 93 -13.90 -6.00 -19.30
C ARG A 93 -15.07 -5.03 -19.20
N ALA A 94 -15.63 -4.84 -18.00
CA ALA A 94 -16.78 -3.96 -17.78
C ALA A 94 -16.42 -2.46 -17.81
N TYR A 95 -15.25 -2.09 -17.27
CA TYR A 95 -14.85 -0.68 -17.13
C TYR A 95 -13.96 -0.17 -18.27
N PHE A 96 -13.26 -1.04 -19.01
CA PHE A 96 -12.32 -0.65 -20.05
C PHE A 96 -12.86 -0.90 -21.46
N GLN A 97 -12.88 0.15 -22.28
CA GLN A 97 -13.40 0.11 -23.67
C GLN A 97 -12.56 -0.77 -24.60
N PHE A 98 -11.27 -0.96 -24.30
CA PHE A 98 -10.35 -1.82 -25.05
C PHE A 98 -9.84 -2.92 -24.11
N PRO A 99 -10.62 -3.98 -23.89
CA PRO A 99 -10.15 -5.10 -23.09
C PRO A 99 -9.01 -5.82 -23.82
N PRO A 100 -8.02 -6.38 -23.10
CA PRO A 100 -6.99 -7.19 -23.70
C PRO A 100 -7.60 -8.42 -24.37
N ASP A 101 -6.95 -8.86 -25.45
CA ASP A 101 -7.34 -10.05 -26.19
C ASP A 101 -7.26 -11.29 -25.31
N LEU A 102 -8.33 -12.10 -25.35
CA LEU A 102 -8.47 -13.29 -24.49
C LEU A 102 -7.37 -14.32 -24.76
N SER A 103 -6.98 -14.51 -26.02
CA SER A 103 -5.90 -15.43 -26.41
C SER A 103 -4.58 -15.07 -25.74
N ASP A 104 -4.28 -13.77 -25.70
CA ASP A 104 -3.01 -13.27 -25.19
C ASP A 104 -2.99 -13.34 -23.66
N VAL A 105 -4.11 -13.00 -23.03
CA VAL A 105 -4.26 -13.14 -21.57
C VAL A 105 -4.16 -14.61 -21.16
N ILE A 106 -4.86 -15.51 -21.83
CA ILE A 106 -4.83 -16.94 -21.52
C ILE A 106 -3.43 -17.51 -21.79
N GLY A 107 -2.83 -17.19 -22.93
CA GLY A 107 -1.47 -17.64 -23.28
C GLY A 107 -0.44 -17.19 -22.26
N ASN A 108 -0.42 -15.90 -21.91
CA ASN A 108 0.50 -15.36 -20.92
C ASN A 108 0.24 -15.90 -19.51
N SER A 109 -1.02 -16.12 -19.14
CA SER A 109 -1.39 -16.69 -17.84
C SER A 109 -0.92 -18.14 -17.73
N ILE A 110 -1.09 -18.95 -18.78
CA ILE A 110 -0.61 -20.33 -18.82
C ILE A 110 0.91 -20.36 -18.70
N LEU A 111 1.62 -19.51 -19.46
CA LEU A 111 3.07 -19.41 -19.38
C LEU A 111 3.52 -19.07 -17.95
N PHE A 112 2.90 -18.06 -17.34
CA PHE A 112 3.22 -17.62 -15.98
C PHE A 112 2.96 -18.71 -14.94
N VAL A 113 1.77 -19.32 -14.95
CA VAL A 113 1.39 -20.40 -14.03
C VAL A 113 2.31 -21.61 -14.18
N SER A 114 2.69 -21.95 -15.42
CA SER A 114 3.59 -23.06 -15.70
C SER A 114 5.00 -22.78 -15.16
N THR A 115 5.54 -21.59 -15.41
CA THR A 115 6.84 -21.17 -14.88
C THR A 115 6.84 -21.17 -13.35
N LEU A 116 5.81 -20.60 -12.72
CA LEU A 116 5.70 -20.56 -11.26
C LEU A 116 5.56 -21.97 -10.67
N SER A 117 4.82 -22.88 -11.33
CA SER A 117 4.69 -24.27 -10.90
C SER A 117 6.04 -25.01 -10.89
N ILE A 118 6.84 -24.80 -11.94
CA ILE A 118 8.18 -25.39 -12.05
C ILE A 118 9.13 -24.81 -10.98
N LEU A 119 9.02 -23.50 -10.73
CA LEU A 119 9.92 -22.80 -9.80
C LEU A 119 9.51 -22.95 -8.33
N SER A 120 8.24 -23.26 -8.06
CA SER A 120 7.66 -23.43 -6.72
C SER A 120 8.49 -24.32 -5.78
N PRO A 121 8.90 -25.56 -6.14
CA PRO A 121 9.74 -26.38 -5.26
C PRO A 121 11.09 -25.73 -4.92
N VAL A 122 11.67 -24.97 -5.85
CA VAL A 122 12.93 -24.24 -5.62
C VAL A 122 12.71 -23.09 -4.65
N LEU A 123 11.63 -22.31 -4.83
CA LEU A 123 11.30 -21.20 -3.95
C LEU A 123 10.95 -21.66 -2.53
N GLY A 124 10.23 -22.77 -2.40
CA GLY A 124 9.92 -23.38 -1.11
C GLY A 124 11.16 -23.89 -0.37
N THR A 125 12.13 -24.44 -1.09
CA THR A 125 13.33 -25.01 -0.45
C THR A 125 14.45 -23.99 -0.18
N LEU A 126 14.41 -22.83 -0.83
CA LEU A 126 15.48 -21.81 -0.80
C LEU A 126 15.91 -21.40 0.61
N THR A 127 14.94 -21.24 1.51
CA THR A 127 15.18 -20.79 2.88
C THR A 127 14.81 -21.85 3.91
N GLN A 128 14.70 -23.11 3.48
CA GLN A 128 14.27 -24.22 4.35
C GLN A 128 15.21 -24.41 5.57
N THR A 129 16.50 -24.17 5.37
CA THR A 129 17.57 -24.39 6.36
C THR A 129 17.69 -23.30 7.42
N TYR A 130 17.03 -22.15 7.25
CA TYR A 130 17.04 -21.09 8.24
C TYR A 130 16.02 -21.35 9.36
N ALA A 131 16.29 -20.80 10.55
CA ALA A 131 15.43 -20.94 11.72
C ALA A 131 14.07 -20.24 11.51
N ASP A 132 13.00 -20.85 12.04
CA ASP A 132 11.63 -20.36 11.89
C ASP A 132 11.43 -18.95 12.49
N ASP A 133 12.05 -18.67 13.64
CA ASP A 133 11.99 -17.33 14.27
C ASP A 133 12.59 -16.25 13.37
N THR A 134 13.70 -16.57 12.69
CA THR A 134 14.35 -15.66 11.74
C THR A 134 13.45 -15.42 10.52
N ILE A 135 12.83 -16.46 9.98
CA ILE A 135 11.90 -16.34 8.85
C ILE A 135 10.70 -15.47 9.24
N ARG A 136 10.14 -15.67 10.43
CA ARG A 136 9.02 -14.84 10.93
C ARG A 136 9.44 -13.39 11.13
N ALA A 137 10.60 -13.14 11.74
CA ALA A 137 11.12 -11.79 11.93
C ALA A 137 11.36 -11.07 10.60
N LEU A 138 11.96 -11.76 9.62
CA LEU A 138 12.17 -11.22 8.27
C LEU A 138 10.85 -11.01 7.53
N GLY A 139 9.88 -11.91 7.66
CA GLY A 139 8.55 -11.77 7.08
C GLY A 139 7.81 -10.54 7.61
N ILE A 140 7.87 -10.29 8.91
CA ILE A 140 7.31 -9.07 9.53
C ILE A 140 8.08 -7.83 9.04
N LEU A 141 9.42 -7.88 9.02
CA LEU A 141 10.25 -6.76 8.58
C LEU A 141 9.95 -6.38 7.12
N PHE A 142 9.93 -7.35 6.20
CA PHE A 142 9.62 -7.09 4.80
C PHE A 142 8.15 -6.71 4.59
N GLY A 143 7.21 -7.24 5.38
CA GLY A 143 5.83 -6.78 5.40
C GLY A 143 5.71 -5.32 5.82
N LEU A 144 6.48 -4.87 6.83
CA LEU A 144 6.54 -3.46 7.23
C LEU A 144 7.19 -2.60 6.15
N ILE A 145 8.30 -3.04 5.55
CA ILE A 145 8.94 -2.33 4.43
C ILE A 145 7.96 -2.18 3.26
N HIS A 146 7.18 -3.22 2.96
CA HIS A 146 6.14 -3.19 1.95
C HIS A 146 5.10 -2.11 2.27
N LEU A 147 4.53 -2.12 3.47
CA LEU A 147 3.52 -1.14 3.90
C LEU A 147 4.04 0.30 3.88
N LEU A 148 5.27 0.52 4.34
CA LEU A 148 5.89 1.85 4.42
C LEU A 148 6.31 2.39 3.05
N SER A 149 6.79 1.52 2.16
CA SER A 149 7.24 1.91 0.82
C SER A 149 6.11 1.87 -0.21
N HIS A 150 4.91 1.43 0.16
CA HIS A 150 3.79 1.37 -0.77
C HIS A 150 3.43 2.78 -1.26
N ASN A 151 3.24 2.90 -2.57
CA ASN A 151 2.92 4.19 -3.16
C ASN A 151 1.43 4.49 -2.99
N TYR A 152 1.08 5.15 -1.88
CA TYR A 152 -0.28 5.64 -1.61
C TYR A 152 -0.63 6.91 -2.41
N THR A 153 0.31 7.46 -3.17
CA THR A 153 0.13 8.67 -3.99
C THR A 153 -0.78 8.43 -5.21
N TYR A 154 -1.45 7.28 -5.34
CA TYR A 154 -2.57 7.15 -6.27
C TYR A 154 -3.83 7.94 -5.82
N ILE A 155 -3.79 8.57 -4.64
CA ILE A 155 -4.92 9.31 -4.06
C ILE A 155 -4.83 10.81 -4.27
N ASP A 156 -3.62 11.33 -4.39
CA ASP A 156 -3.36 12.74 -4.60
C ASP A 156 -2.44 12.84 -5.81
N SER A 157 -2.70 13.75 -6.73
CA SER A 157 -2.10 13.87 -8.08
C SER A 157 -0.58 14.14 -8.11
N GLY A 158 0.16 13.70 -7.10
CA GLY A 158 1.60 13.81 -6.97
C GLY A 158 2.33 12.74 -7.79
N ILE A 159 3.49 13.15 -8.30
CA ILE A 159 4.46 12.28 -8.96
C ILE A 159 5.02 11.31 -7.90
N GLY A 160 4.30 10.22 -7.64
CA GLY A 160 4.82 9.12 -6.85
C GLY A 160 5.99 8.49 -7.60
N SER A 161 7.16 8.41 -6.96
CA SER A 161 8.34 7.83 -7.59
C SER A 161 8.09 6.34 -7.89
N SER A 162 8.41 5.91 -9.11
CA SER A 162 8.34 4.50 -9.52
C SER A 162 9.15 3.59 -8.58
N LEU A 163 10.23 4.14 -8.01
CA LEU A 163 11.13 3.47 -7.08
C LEU A 163 10.43 2.95 -5.81
N SER A 164 9.52 3.75 -5.21
CA SER A 164 8.79 3.34 -3.99
C SER A 164 7.93 2.10 -4.26
N GLY A 165 7.23 2.10 -5.41
CA GLY A 165 6.43 0.96 -5.86
C GLY A 165 7.28 -0.30 -6.05
N THR A 166 8.48 -0.19 -6.62
CA THR A 166 9.39 -1.32 -6.81
C THR A 166 9.90 -1.88 -5.49
N ILE A 167 10.32 -1.03 -4.55
CA ILE A 167 10.78 -1.46 -3.21
C ILE A 167 9.66 -2.19 -2.48
N SER A 168 8.46 -1.60 -2.48
CA SER A 168 7.26 -2.21 -1.89
C SER A 168 6.98 -3.58 -2.49
N MET A 169 6.97 -3.68 -3.82
CA MET A 169 6.66 -4.93 -4.52
C MET A 169 7.67 -6.03 -4.22
N ASN A 170 8.96 -5.71 -4.28
CA ASN A 170 10.03 -6.65 -3.95
C ASN A 170 9.93 -7.12 -2.49
N ALA A 171 9.65 -6.22 -1.55
CA ALA A 171 9.49 -6.57 -0.15
C ALA A 171 8.29 -7.52 0.07
N ALA A 172 7.16 -7.29 -0.59
CA ALA A 172 6.02 -8.22 -0.55
C ALA A 172 6.39 -9.60 -1.12
N MET A 173 7.10 -9.64 -2.25
CA MET A 173 7.54 -10.90 -2.86
C MET A 173 8.53 -11.67 -1.98
N PHE A 174 9.48 -10.99 -1.35
CA PHE A 174 10.37 -11.62 -0.36
C PHE A 174 9.58 -12.16 0.83
N THR A 175 8.61 -11.40 1.33
CA THR A 175 7.71 -11.84 2.41
C THR A 175 6.98 -13.14 2.03
N ALA A 176 6.45 -13.21 0.81
CA ALA A 176 5.75 -14.37 0.30
C ALA A 176 6.67 -15.59 0.17
N VAL A 177 7.86 -15.44 -0.42
CA VAL A 177 8.84 -16.53 -0.60
C VAL A 177 9.35 -17.06 0.75
N LEU A 178 9.65 -16.18 1.70
CA LEU A 178 10.10 -16.56 3.04
C LEU A 178 9.02 -17.39 3.76
N GLN A 179 7.77 -16.93 3.74
CA GLN A 179 6.64 -17.65 4.34
C GLN A 179 6.37 -18.97 3.62
N ALA A 180 6.35 -18.96 2.28
CA ALA A 180 6.11 -20.16 1.48
C ALA A 180 7.11 -21.29 1.78
N SER A 181 8.35 -20.97 2.17
CA SER A 181 9.36 -21.97 2.54
C SER A 181 9.00 -22.87 3.72
N ARG A 182 8.00 -22.48 4.53
CA ARG A 182 7.52 -23.24 5.68
C ARG A 182 6.34 -24.15 5.34
N LEU A 183 5.80 -24.07 4.13
CA LEU A 183 4.67 -24.91 3.71
C LEU A 183 5.16 -26.30 3.31
N GLN A 184 4.45 -27.34 3.75
CA GLN A 184 4.93 -28.72 3.67
C GLN A 184 4.89 -29.34 2.26
N SER A 185 4.07 -28.81 1.36
CA SER A 185 3.87 -29.39 0.02
C SER A 185 4.04 -28.33 -1.07
N ASN A 186 4.68 -28.73 -2.17
CA ASN A 186 4.93 -27.88 -3.33
C ASN A 186 3.64 -27.28 -3.91
N VAL A 187 2.50 -27.96 -3.75
CA VAL A 187 1.21 -27.44 -4.23
C VAL A 187 0.73 -26.28 -3.35
N HIS A 188 0.95 -26.35 -2.03
CA HIS A 188 0.67 -25.22 -1.14
C HIS A 188 1.60 -24.04 -1.44
N VAL A 189 2.89 -24.30 -1.66
CA VAL A 189 3.87 -23.27 -2.03
C VAL A 189 3.45 -22.58 -3.32
N PHE A 190 3.03 -23.36 -4.33
CA PHE A 190 2.58 -22.82 -5.61
C PHE A 190 1.35 -21.92 -5.44
N ALA A 191 0.27 -22.44 -4.83
CA ALA A 191 -0.97 -21.70 -4.65
C ALA A 191 -0.75 -20.44 -3.79
N PHE A 192 0.02 -20.56 -2.70
CA PHE A 192 0.30 -19.43 -1.82
C PHE A 192 1.13 -18.32 -2.51
N LEU A 193 2.10 -18.69 -3.35
CA LEU A 193 2.86 -17.71 -4.13
C LEU A 193 2.02 -17.08 -5.24
N LEU A 194 1.14 -17.86 -5.89
CA LEU A 194 0.20 -17.35 -6.89
C LEU A 194 -0.73 -16.30 -6.25
N LEU A 195 -1.31 -16.63 -5.10
CA LEU A 195 -2.11 -15.70 -4.31
C LEU A 195 -1.35 -14.42 -3.95
N ALA A 196 -0.07 -14.53 -3.57
CA ALA A 196 0.76 -13.36 -3.25
C ALA A 196 0.89 -12.42 -4.47
N ILE A 197 1.06 -12.99 -5.66
CA ILE A 197 1.12 -12.23 -6.92
C ILE A 197 -0.22 -11.57 -7.22
N GLU A 198 -1.33 -12.25 -7.00
CA GLU A 198 -2.65 -11.68 -7.21
C GLU A 198 -2.93 -10.51 -6.25
N LEU A 199 -2.63 -10.68 -4.96
CA LEU A 199 -2.89 -9.67 -3.93
C LEU A 199 -1.93 -8.47 -3.99
N PHE A 200 -0.65 -8.68 -4.28
CA PHE A 200 0.36 -7.61 -4.25
C PHE A 200 0.71 -7.04 -5.63
N ALA A 201 0.50 -7.79 -6.73
CA ALA A 201 0.73 -7.30 -8.09
C ALA A 201 -0.56 -6.87 -8.78
N LEU A 202 -1.52 -7.79 -8.94
CA LEU A 202 -2.70 -7.56 -9.79
C LEU A 202 -3.69 -6.60 -9.14
N LEU A 203 -3.98 -6.77 -7.85
CA LEU A 203 -4.98 -5.97 -7.14
C LEU A 203 -4.63 -4.47 -7.09
N PRO A 204 -3.38 -4.05 -6.79
CA PRO A 204 -2.99 -2.64 -6.86
C PRO A 204 -3.08 -2.04 -8.27
N ILE A 205 -2.77 -2.83 -9.31
CA ILE A 205 -2.94 -2.39 -10.71
C ILE A 205 -4.42 -2.11 -10.99
N LEU A 206 -5.30 -3.03 -10.60
CA LEU A 206 -6.75 -2.86 -10.78
C LEU A 206 -7.28 -1.61 -10.06
N GLN A 207 -6.89 -1.42 -8.79
CA GLN A 207 -7.29 -0.24 -8.01
C GLN A 207 -6.88 1.07 -8.67
N ARG A 208 -5.62 1.15 -9.14
CA ARG A 208 -5.11 2.35 -9.82
C ARG A 208 -5.89 2.64 -11.09
N GLN A 209 -6.20 1.61 -11.87
CA GLN A 209 -6.90 1.74 -13.15
C GLN A 209 -8.37 2.15 -12.97
N ILE A 210 -9.08 1.60 -11.98
CA ILE A 210 -10.46 2.02 -11.64
C ILE A 210 -10.48 3.48 -11.22
N LYS A 211 -9.55 3.89 -10.35
CA LYS A 211 -9.56 5.25 -9.80
C LYS A 211 -9.22 6.34 -10.81
N VAL A 212 -8.32 6.08 -11.78
CA VAL A 212 -8.02 7.06 -12.85
C VAL A 212 -9.27 7.50 -13.63
N ARG A 213 -10.34 6.68 -13.63
CA ARG A 213 -11.60 6.96 -14.34
C ARG A 213 -12.77 7.40 -13.45
N THR A 214 -12.64 7.41 -12.12
CA THR A 214 -13.73 7.75 -11.17
C THR A 214 -13.44 9.06 -10.45
#